data_AF-A0A950DZN1-F1
#
_entry.id   AF-A0A950DZN1-F1
#
_cell.length_a   1.000
_cell.length_b   1.000
_cell.length_c   1.000
_cell.angle_alpha   90.00
_cell.angle_beta   90.00
_cell.angle_gamma   90.00
#
_symmetry.space_group_name_H-M   'P 1'
#
loop_
_entity.id
_entity.type
_entity.pdbx_description
1 polymer ?
#
loop_
_entity_poly.entity_id
_entity_poly.type
_entity_poly.pdbx_seq_one_letter_code
_entity_poly.pdbx_strand_id
1 'polypeptide(L)'
;MLWDYGRDWEIDELTPDDPREGEVLVRLAASGLCHSDKHVRIGDLPMEALPAIGGHEGAGVIEAVGPGGRLPSVFRAGLSLPARRVSHSP
;
A
#
# COMPACT_ATOMS: atom_id res chain seq x y z
N MET A 1 4.96 0.67 7.45
CA MET A 1 6.10 0.92 6.55
C MET A 1 7.27 0.05 6.94
N LEU A 2 7.90 -0.61 5.97
CA LEU A 2 9.18 -1.29 6.12
C LEU A 2 10.24 -0.44 5.41
N TRP A 3 11.14 0.17 6.16
CA TRP A 3 12.18 1.05 5.61
C TRP A 3 13.40 0.31 5.09
N ASP A 4 13.75 -0.78 5.75
CA ASP A 4 14.86 -1.65 5.39
C ASP A 4 14.57 -3.08 5.91
N TYR A 5 15.21 -4.09 5.34
CA TYR A 5 15.08 -5.47 5.81
C TYR A 5 15.60 -5.63 7.25
N GLY A 6 14.99 -6.55 7.98
CA GLY A 6 15.33 -6.85 9.38
C GLY A 6 14.84 -5.80 10.39
N ARG A 7 14.28 -4.67 9.94
CA ARG A 7 13.67 -3.66 10.82
C ARG A 7 12.25 -4.05 11.22
N ASP A 8 11.76 -3.42 12.27
CA ASP A 8 10.34 -3.51 12.64
C ASP A 8 9.49 -2.59 11.76
N TRP A 9 8.20 -2.88 11.68
CA TRP A 9 7.25 -2.05 10.96
C TRP A 9 7.07 -0.70 11.66
N GLU A 10 7.16 0.39 10.90
CA GLU A 10 6.91 1.75 11.38
C GLU A 10 5.55 2.26 10.91
N ILE A 11 4.82 2.95 11.77
CA ILE A 11 3.60 3.69 11.39
C ILE A 11 4.07 5.00 10.72
N ASP A 12 3.51 5.31 9.56
CA ASP A 12 3.81 6.55 8.83
C ASP A 12 2.54 7.10 8.18
N GLU A 13 2.55 8.41 7.94
CA GLU A 13 1.45 9.12 7.30
C GLU A 13 1.76 9.37 5.83
N LEU A 14 0.84 8.92 4.97
CA LEU A 14 0.95 8.99 3.53
C LEU A 14 -0.30 9.63 2.96
N THR A 15 -0.11 10.55 2.00
CA THR A 15 -1.21 11.05 1.19
C THR A 15 -1.23 10.28 -0.14
N PRO A 16 -2.29 9.52 -0.44
CA PRO A 16 -2.44 8.91 -1.76
C PRO A 16 -2.77 9.98 -2.80
N ASP A 17 -2.25 9.80 -4.01
CA ASP A 17 -2.71 10.57 -5.17
C ASP A 17 -4.11 10.09 -5.60
N ASP A 18 -4.78 10.89 -6.45
CA ASP A 18 -6.03 10.46 -7.10
C ASP A 18 -5.81 9.21 -7.97
N PRO A 19 -6.79 8.28 -8.04
CA PRO A 19 -6.65 7.05 -8.81
C PRO A 19 -6.55 7.35 -10.32
N ARG A 20 -5.61 6.70 -11.00
CA ARG A 20 -5.43 6.78 -12.46
C ARG A 20 -6.45 5.90 -13.19
N GLU A 21 -6.49 6.00 -14.52
CA GLU A 21 -7.37 5.13 -15.33
C GLU A 21 -7.09 3.65 -15.02
N GLY A 22 -8.15 2.90 -14.68
CA GLY A 22 -8.06 1.49 -14.29
C GLY A 22 -7.74 1.23 -12.83
N GLU A 23 -7.56 2.28 -12.01
CA GLU A 23 -7.34 2.19 -10.57
C GLU A 23 -8.59 2.54 -9.77
N VAL A 24 -8.61 2.08 -8.51
CA VAL A 24 -9.60 2.48 -7.50
C VAL A 24 -8.88 2.92 -6.24
N LEU A 25 -9.35 3.99 -5.61
CA LEU A 25 -8.95 4.37 -4.26
C LEU A 25 -9.86 3.67 -3.27
N VAL A 26 -9.27 2.93 -2.33
CA VAL A 26 -10.00 2.18 -1.32
C VAL A 26 -9.70 2.73 0.05
N ARG A 27 -10.74 3.12 0.78
CA ARG A 27 -10.66 3.38 2.21
C ARG A 27 -10.71 2.05 2.95
N LEU A 28 -9.55 1.56 3.34
CA LEU A 28 -9.42 0.31 4.09
C LEU A 28 -10.09 0.43 5.46
N ALA A 29 -10.93 -0.54 5.81
CA ALA A 29 -11.44 -0.71 7.17
C ALA A 29 -10.46 -1.53 8.03
N ALA A 30 -9.80 -2.51 7.41
CA ALA A 30 -8.75 -3.32 8.01
C ALA A 30 -7.84 -3.95 6.93
N SER A 31 -6.63 -4.33 7.32
CA SER A 31 -5.75 -5.21 6.54
C SER A 31 -4.99 -6.14 7.48
N GLY A 32 -4.92 -7.42 7.11
CA GLY A 32 -4.14 -8.43 7.83
C GLY A 32 -2.64 -8.34 7.53
N LEU A 33 -1.83 -8.81 8.48
CA LEU A 33 -0.42 -9.14 8.26
C LEU A 33 -0.23 -10.65 8.41
N CYS A 34 0.19 -11.29 7.34
CA CYS A 34 0.38 -12.73 7.23
C CYS A 34 1.85 -13.11 7.44
N HIS A 35 2.14 -14.41 7.42
CA HIS A 35 3.51 -14.92 7.50
C HIS A 35 4.36 -14.47 6.30
N SER A 36 3.77 -14.29 5.12
CA SER A 36 4.48 -13.75 3.95
C SER A 36 4.97 -12.31 4.17
N ASP A 37 4.23 -11.47 4.91
CA ASP A 37 4.71 -10.13 5.27
C ASP A 37 5.92 -10.22 6.23
N LYS A 38 5.96 -11.23 7.10
CA LYS A 38 7.15 -11.52 7.93
C LYS A 38 8.34 -11.93 7.06
N HIS A 39 8.13 -12.75 6.04
CA HIS A 39 9.17 -13.15 5.09
C HIS A 39 9.74 -11.94 4.32
N VAL A 40 8.85 -11.04 3.87
CA VAL A 40 9.27 -9.74 3.32
C VAL A 40 10.11 -8.95 4.32
N ARG A 41 9.66 -8.85 5.57
CA ARG A 41 10.37 -8.08 6.62
C ARG A 41 11.77 -8.60 6.89
N ILE A 42 11.98 -9.93 6.93
CA ILE A 42 13.30 -10.52 7.21
C ILE A 42 14.17 -10.69 5.96
N GLY A 43 13.64 -10.36 4.78
CA GLY A 43 14.38 -10.34 3.52
C GLY A 43 14.56 -11.70 2.83
N ASP A 44 13.85 -12.74 3.27
CA ASP A 44 13.87 -14.05 2.58
C ASP A 44 12.82 -14.15 1.45
N LEU A 45 11.86 -13.22 1.42
CA LEU A 45 11.03 -12.90 0.25
C LEU A 45 11.27 -11.43 -0.16
N PRO A 46 12.28 -11.14 -0.98
CA PRO A 46 12.65 -9.76 -1.28
C PRO A 46 11.58 -9.05 -2.12
N MET A 47 11.34 -7.78 -1.80
CA MET A 47 10.55 -6.84 -2.60
C MET A 47 11.44 -6.15 -3.64
N GLU A 48 10.84 -5.74 -4.77
CA GLU A 48 11.56 -5.02 -5.83
C GLU A 48 12.12 -3.67 -5.34
N ALA A 49 11.48 -3.03 -4.37
CA ALA A 49 11.91 -1.76 -3.80
C ALA A 49 11.51 -1.63 -2.32
N LEU A 50 12.34 -0.90 -1.58
CA LEU A 50 12.04 -0.36 -0.25
C LEU A 50 12.07 1.18 -0.31
N PRO A 51 11.29 1.90 0.52
CA PRO A 51 10.41 1.38 1.57
C PRO A 51 9.15 0.68 1.02
N ALA A 52 8.61 -0.27 1.77
CA ALA A 52 7.41 -1.03 1.40
C ALA A 52 6.25 -0.84 2.39
N ILE A 53 5.02 -0.91 1.87
CA ILE A 53 3.78 -0.99 2.65
C ILE A 53 3.41 -2.48 2.73
N GLY A 54 3.31 -3.02 3.95
CA GLY A 54 2.88 -4.40 4.18
C GLY A 54 1.36 -4.54 4.18
N GLY A 55 0.88 -5.78 4.25
CA GLY A 55 -0.54 -6.09 4.41
C GLY A 55 -1.27 -6.17 3.07
N HIS A 56 -1.34 -7.39 2.55
CA HIS A 56 -2.00 -7.73 1.28
C HIS A 56 -3.38 -8.38 1.46
N GLU A 57 -3.93 -8.32 2.67
CA GLU A 57 -5.19 -8.95 3.08
C GLU A 57 -6.21 -7.88 3.52
N GLY A 58 -6.43 -6.88 2.66
CA GLY A 58 -7.27 -5.71 2.95
C GLY A 58 -8.76 -5.88 2.66
N ALA A 59 -9.61 -5.25 3.47
CA ALA A 59 -11.04 -5.07 3.20
C ALA A 59 -11.46 -3.62 3.49
N GLY A 60 -12.29 -3.05 2.63
CA GLY A 60 -12.68 -1.65 2.71
C GLY A 60 -13.77 -1.26 1.73
N VAL A 61 -13.95 0.06 1.57
CA VAL A 61 -14.95 0.65 0.67
C VAL A 61 -14.23 1.41 -0.44
N ILE A 62 -14.69 1.29 -1.67
CA ILE A 62 -14.21 2.10 -2.79
C ILE A 62 -14.64 3.55 -2.54
N GLU A 63 -13.66 4.45 -2.45
CA GLU A 63 -13.85 5.88 -2.22
C GLU A 63 -13.86 6.67 -3.53
N ALA A 64 -13.00 6.28 -4.49
CA ALA A 64 -12.97 6.86 -5.82
C ALA A 64 -12.60 5.82 -6.88
N VAL A 65 -13.08 6.02 -8.11
CA VAL A 65 -12.69 5.26 -9.31
C VAL A 65 -11.99 6.21 -10.25
N GLY A 66 -10.88 5.79 -10.84
CA GLY A 66 -10.15 6.61 -11.78
C GLY A 66 -10.94 6.94 -13.06
N PRO A 67 -10.39 7.81 -13.92
CA PRO A 67 -11.02 8.22 -15.17
C PRO A 67 -11.54 7.05 -16.02
N GLY A 68 -12.67 7.25 -16.68
CA GLY A 68 -13.34 6.21 -17.46
C GLY A 68 -14.34 5.35 -16.67
N GLY A 69 -14.37 5.45 -15.34
CA GLY A 69 -15.47 4.98 -14.47
C GLY A 69 -15.72 3.47 -14.46
N ARG A 70 -14.83 2.67 -15.05
CA ARG A 70 -14.93 1.21 -15.06
C ARG A 70 -14.16 0.66 -13.87
N LEU A 71 -14.85 -0.18 -13.08
CA LEU A 71 -14.19 -0.98 -12.07
C LEU A 71 -13.23 -1.98 -12.73
N PRO A 72 -12.02 -2.19 -12.19
CA PRO A 72 -11.14 -3.22 -12.71
C PRO A 72 -11.78 -4.59 -12.51
N SER A 73 -11.68 -5.46 -13.51
CA SER A 73 -12.19 -6.84 -13.43
C SER A 73 -11.43 -7.68 -12.39
N VAL A 74 -10.22 -7.25 -12.02
CA VAL A 74 -9.37 -7.83 -10.99
C VAL A 74 -8.77 -6.71 -10.15
N PHE A 75 -8.91 -6.81 -8.82
CA PHE A 75 -8.27 -5.87 -7.90
C PHE A 75 -6.76 -6.13 -7.88
N ARG A 76 -5.97 -5.20 -8.42
CA ARG A 76 -4.51 -5.19 -8.19
C ARG A 76 -4.23 -4.27 -7.01
N ALA A 77 -3.90 -4.87 -5.86
CA ALA A 77 -3.32 -4.16 -4.74
C ALA A 77 -1.88 -3.77 -5.08
N GLY A 78 -1.71 -2.75 -5.92
CA GLY A 78 -0.42 -2.18 -6.27
C GLY A 78 -0.45 -0.72 -5.96
N LEU A 79 -0.01 -0.32 -4.76
CA LEU A 79 0.36 1.06 -4.52
C LEU A 79 1.66 1.29 -5.30
N SER A 80 1.54 1.68 -6.57
CA SER A 80 2.68 2.26 -7.27
C SER A 80 2.98 3.57 -6.55
N LEU A 81 4.04 3.61 -5.74
CA LEU A 81 4.41 4.83 -5.04
C LEU A 81 4.57 5.96 -6.07
N PRO A 82 3.85 7.08 -5.83
CA PRO A 82 4.51 8.14 -5.10
C PRO A 82 3.60 8.69 -4.01
N ALA A 83 3.11 7.84 -3.10
CA ALA A 83 2.54 8.35 -1.86
C ALA A 83 3.63 9.16 -1.14
N ARG A 84 3.42 10.47 -1.02
CA ARG A 84 4.38 11.37 -0.37
C ARG A 84 4.19 11.24 1.13
N ARG A 85 5.29 11.03 1.85
CA ARG A 85 5.28 11.19 3.31
C ARG A 85 4.81 12.61 3.63
N VAL A 86 3.90 12.74 4.58
CA VAL A 86 3.56 14.04 5.16
C VAL A 86 4.80 14.53 5.92
N SER A 87 5.53 15.49 5.36
CA SER A 87 6.64 16.13 6.06
C SER A 87 6.07 17.04 7.15
N HIS A 88 6.12 16.60 8.39
CA HIS A 88 5.92 17.49 9.53
C HIS A 88 7.17 18.36 9.68
N SER A 89 7.12 19.62 9.21
CA SER A 89 8.02 20.64 9.75
C SER A 89 7.60 20.92 11.20
N PRO A 90 8.55 21.09 12.14
CA PRO A 90 8.23 21.48 13.52
C PRO A 90 7.54 22.84 13.59
#